data_AF-A0A7J4R5H4-F1
#
_entry.id   AF-A0A7J4R5H4-F1
#
_cell.length_a   1.000
_cell.length_b   1.000
_cell.length_c   1.000
_cell.angle_alpha   90.00
_cell.angle_beta   90.00
_cell.angle_gamma   90.00
#
_symmetry.space_group_name_H-M   'P 1'
#
loop_
_entity.id
_entity.type
_entity.pdbx_description
1 polymer ?
#
loop_
_entity_poly.entity_id
_entity_poly.type
_entity_poly.pdbx_seq_one_letter_code
_entity_poly.pdbx_strand_id
1 'polypeptide(L)' 'MKGILWCNGVLPSDSVIDRALRDGVPIFGVDGGADKAKSMGFEVSEALGDMDSIDEYSWSGKMKFLPD' A
#
# COMPACT_ATOMS: atom_id res chain seq x y z
N MET A 1 7.16 9.23 14.25
CA MET A 1 7.29 8.12 13.27
C MET A 1 6.60 8.55 11.99
N LYS A 2 7.10 8.17 10.81
CA LYS A 2 6.51 8.50 9.50
C LYS A 2 6.14 7.20 8.78
N GLY A 3 5.10 7.25 7.97
CA GLY A 3 4.71 6.18 7.06
C GLY A 3 4.21 6.78 5.75
N ILE A 4 4.33 6.05 4.67
CA ILE A 4 3.78 6.39 3.37
C ILE A 4 2.52 5.56 3.17
N LEU A 5 1.46 6.22 2.72
CA LEU A 5 0.15 5.63 2.53
C LEU A 5 -0.13 5.58 1.03
N TRP A 6 -0.19 4.37 0.48
CA TRP A 6 -0.51 4.13 -0.92
C TRP A 6 -2.01 3.85 -1.05
N CYS A 7 -2.76 4.89 -1.41
CA CYS A 7 -4.21 4.79 -1.54
C CYS A 7 -4.63 4.06 -2.82
N ASN A 8 -5.86 3.54 -2.84
CA ASN A 8 -6.44 2.82 -3.97
C ASN A 8 -6.85 3.72 -5.17
N GLY A 9 -6.11 4.80 -5.43
CA GLY A 9 -6.35 5.73 -6.54
C GLY A 9 -5.76 5.27 -7.87
N VAL A 10 -5.65 6.19 -8.82
CA VAL A 10 -4.89 5.98 -10.07
C VAL A 10 -3.41 5.79 -9.74
N LEU A 11 -2.72 4.93 -10.50
CA LEU A 11 -1.28 4.75 -10.33
C LEU A 11 -0.54 6.10 -10.49
N PRO A 12 0.30 6.48 -9.51
CA PRO A 12 1.06 7.71 -9.59
C PRO A 12 2.12 7.61 -10.69
N SER A 13 2.50 8.76 -11.27
CA SER A 13 3.67 8.83 -12.14
C SER A 13 4.96 8.67 -11.34
N ASP A 14 6.04 8.26 -12.02
CA ASP A 14 7.38 8.11 -11.41
C ASP A 14 7.83 9.38 -10.67
N SER A 15 7.55 10.56 -11.23
CA SER A 15 7.88 11.84 -10.58
C SER A 15 7.17 12.08 -9.23
N VAL A 16 5.97 11.53 -9.05
CA VAL A 16 5.24 11.60 -7.78
C VAL A 16 5.84 10.61 -6.80
N ILE A 17 6.17 9.41 -7.27
CA ILE A 17 6.83 8.35 -6.49
C ILE A 17 8.16 8.86 -5.95
N ASP A 18 9.03 9.40 -6.80
CA ASP A 18 10.36 9.93 -6.43
C ASP A 18 10.27 11.03 -5.37
N ARG A 19 9.19 11.82 -5.38
CA ARG A 19 8.98 12.91 -4.43
C ARG A 19 8.36 12.43 -3.10
N ALA A 20 7.53 11.39 -3.15
CA ALA A 20 6.79 10.90 -2.00
C ALA A 20 7.57 9.85 -1.20
N LEU A 21 8.25 8.95 -1.90
CA LEU A 21 9.01 7.87 -1.27
C LEU A 21 10.27 8.41 -0.60
N ARG A 22 10.64 7.77 0.50
CA ARG A 22 11.82 8.12 1.30
C ARG A 22 12.43 6.84 1.85
N ASP A 23 13.75 6.73 1.74
CA ASP A 23 14.48 5.58 2.26
C ASP A 23 14.19 5.34 3.74
N GLY A 24 13.97 4.08 4.08
CA GLY A 24 13.67 3.64 5.45
C GLY A 24 12.29 4.04 5.98
N VAL A 25 11.41 4.64 5.17
CA VAL A 25 10.02 4.93 5.56
C VAL A 25 9.12 3.80 5.04
N PRO A 26 8.37 3.10 5.93
CA PRO A 26 7.50 2.00 5.51
C PRO A 26 6.34 2.48 4.65
N ILE A 27 5.96 1.65 3.69
CA ILE A 27 4.80 1.85 2.82
C ILE A 27 3.66 0.96 3.33
N PHE A 28 2.48 1.56 3.49
CA PHE A 28 1.23 0.89 3.81
C PHE A 28 0.28 1.05 2.64
N GLY A 29 -0.33 -0.04 2.20
CA GLY A 29 -1.34 -0.02 1.15
C GLY A 29 -2.73 0.10 1.74
N VAL A 30 -3.59 0.96 1.19
CA VAL A 30 -5.02 0.97 1.54
C VAL A 30 -5.74 0.09 0.55
N ASP A 31 -6.21 -1.05 1.03
CA ASP A 31 -7.01 -2.00 0.27
C ASP A 31 -6.36 -2.24 -1.11
N GLY A 32 -7.05 -2.11 -2.25
CA GLY A 32 -6.46 -2.29 -3.59
C GLY A 32 -5.20 -1.45 -3.89
N GLY A 33 -4.94 -0.40 -3.12
CA GLY A 33 -3.69 0.36 -3.14
C GLY A 33 -2.47 -0.49 -2.75
N ALA A 34 -2.64 -1.50 -1.91
CA ALA A 34 -1.60 -2.45 -1.53
C ALA A 34 -1.13 -3.27 -2.74
N ASP A 35 -2.06 -3.84 -3.50
CA ASP A 35 -1.76 -4.60 -4.72
C ASP A 35 -1.13 -3.70 -5.79
N LYS A 36 -1.61 -2.45 -5.92
CA LYS A 36 -1.02 -1.45 -6.82
C LYS A 36 0.45 -1.17 -6.47
N ALA A 37 0.76 -0.86 -5.22
CA ALA A 37 2.13 -0.64 -4.77
C ALA A 37 3.02 -1.87 -5.03
N LYS A 38 2.53 -3.06 -4.68
CA LYS A 38 3.23 -4.33 -4.92
C LYS A 38 3.49 -4.58 -6.42
N SER A 39 2.51 -4.30 -7.28
CA SER A 39 2.64 -4.44 -8.74
C SER A 39 3.69 -3.52 -9.35
N MET A 40 3.96 -2.38 -8.70
CA MET A 40 5.02 -1.45 -9.09
C MET A 40 6.39 -1.83 -8.50
N GLY A 41 6.50 -2.96 -7.80
CA GLY A 41 7.75 -3.49 -7.26
C GLY A 41 8.12 -2.98 -5.87
N PHE A 42 7.21 -2.29 -5.17
CA PHE A 42 7.47 -1.80 -3.82
C PHE A 42 7.16 -2.85 -2.75
N GLU A 43 8.00 -2.89 -1.71
CA GLU A 43 7.71 -3.67 -0.51
C GLU A 43 6.70 -2.92 0.37
N VAL A 44 5.55 -3.53 0.56
CA VAL A 44 4.49 -3.00 1.42
C VAL A 44 4.51 -3.73 2.76
N SER A 45 4.45 -2.94 3.83
CA SER A 45 4.48 -3.42 5.21
C SER A 45 3.16 -4.10 5.59
N GLU A 46 2.03 -3.42 5.41
CA GLU A 46 0.68 -3.94 5.66
C GLU A 46 -0.33 -3.42 4.64
N ALA A 47 -1.37 -4.22 4.37
CA ALA A 47 -2.59 -3.81 3.71
C ALA A 47 -3.64 -3.39 4.75
N LEU A 48 -4.26 -2.24 4.58
CA LEU A 48 -5.19 -1.61 5.52
C LEU A 48 -6.56 -1.42 4.86
N GLY A 49 -7.65 -1.86 5.49
CA GLY A 49 -9.01 -1.69 4.93
C GLY A 49 -9.95 -2.81 5.33
N ASP A 50 -11.01 -3.00 4.55
CA ASP A 50 -11.93 -4.15 4.64
C ASP A 50 -11.51 -5.33 3.74
N MET A 51 -10.54 -5.11 2.86
CA MET A 51 -9.95 -6.07 1.92
C MET A 51 -10.87 -6.45 0.76
N ASP A 52 -11.90 -5.64 0.45
CA ASP A 52 -12.87 -5.96 -0.59
C ASP A 52 -12.32 -5.82 -2.03
N SER A 53 -11.14 -5.20 -2.20
CA SER A 53 -10.51 -4.96 -3.50
C SER A 53 -9.07 -5.46 -3.63
N ILE A 54 -8.63 -6.40 -2.79
CA ILE A 54 -7.31 -7.05 -2.87
C ILE A 54 -7.38 -8.57 -3.07
N ASP A 55 -6.26 -9.15 -3.53
CA ASP A 55 -6.02 -10.59 -3.40
C ASP A 55 -5.60 -10.95 -1.96
N GLU A 56 -6.54 -11.34 -1.10
CA GLU A 56 -6.25 -11.69 0.31
C GLU A 56 -5.13 -12.73 0.50
N TYR A 57 -4.97 -13.68 -0.44
CA TYR A 57 -3.92 -14.69 -0.38
C TYR A 57 -2.52 -14.08 -0.47
N SER A 58 -2.39 -12.97 -1.20
CA SER A 58 -1.16 -12.20 -1.33
C SER A 58 -0.75 -11.46 -0.05
N TRP A 59 -1.63 -11.35 0.94
CA TRP A 59 -1.45 -10.53 2.15
C TRP A 59 -1.59 -11.28 3.46
N SER A 60 -1.60 -12.62 3.44
CA SER A 60 -1.69 -13.44 4.66
C SER A 60 -0.65 -13.01 5.72
N GLY A 61 -1.13 -12.65 6.92
CA GLY A 61 -0.29 -12.17 8.02
C GLY A 61 0.17 -10.71 7.93
N LYS A 62 -0.18 -9.99 6.85
CA LYS A 62 0.12 -8.56 6.62
C LYS A 62 -1.15 -7.71 6.44
N MET A 63 -2.32 -8.26 6.75
CA MET A 63 -3.59 -7.54 6.69
C MET A 63 -3.94 -6.91 8.04
N LYS A 64 -4.47 -5.70 7.99
CA LYS A 64 -5.06 -5.02 9.13
C LYS A 64 -6.44 -4.48 8.78
N PHE A 65 -7.44 -5.14 9.35
CA PHE A 65 -8.82 -4.70 9.23
C PHE A 65 -9.04 -3.38 9.97
N LEU A 66 -9.68 -2.43 9.29
CA LEU A 66 -10.07 -1.15 9.88
C LEU A 66 -11.57 -1.15 10.22
N PRO A 67 -11.98 -0.50 11.31
CA PRO A 67 -13.40 -0.33 11.61
C PRO A 67 -14.05 0.67 10.65
N ASP A 68 -15.36 0.52 10.47
CA ASP A 68 -16.22 1.48 9.78
C ASP A 68 -16.27 2.85 10.49
#